data_AF-U1NWT9-F1
#
_entry.id   AF-U1NWT9-F1
#
_cell.length_a   1.000
_cell.length_b   1.000
_cell.length_c   1.000
_cell.angle_alpha   90.00
_cell.angle_beta   90.00
_cell.angle_gamma   90.00
#
_symmetry.space_group_name_H-M   'P 1'
#
loop_
_entity.id
_entity.type
_entity.pdbx_description
1 polymer ?
#
loop_
_entity_poly.entity_id
_entity_poly.type
_entity_poly.pdbx_seq_one_letter_code
_entity_poly.pdbx_strand_id
1 'polypeptide(L)'
;MKRANTFAVRPLCDADEQVLQQVLDASAALWNEINYQRLMRYNDEDGFEGDVWDADTGQLEGQYKGVLGASTAQQVIATNSEAWRAFFRTKDQFHDPDNQQVTDHPEPPGFRSNDDEAGSQGCRPKGRIHRRVGRPLPT
;
A
#
# COMPACT_ATOMS: atom_id res chain seq x y z
N MET A 1 -21.26 -4.85 2.49
CA MET A 1 -21.21 -5.49 3.83
C MET A 1 -19.78 -5.42 4.34
N LYS A 2 -19.46 -4.59 5.34
CA LYS A 2 -18.11 -4.55 5.94
C LYS A 2 -18.11 -5.42 7.20
N ARG A 3 -17.58 -6.64 7.11
CA ARG A 3 -17.15 -7.39 8.28
C ARG A 3 -15.64 -7.28 8.34
N ALA A 4 -15.12 -6.51 9.30
CA ALA A 4 -13.72 -6.54 9.66
C ALA A 4 -13.60 -7.47 10.88
N ASN A 5 -13.06 -8.67 10.67
CA ASN A 5 -12.75 -9.56 11.77
C ASN A 5 -11.38 -9.18 12.33
N THR A 6 -11.30 -9.00 13.64
CA THR A 6 -10.04 -8.77 14.34
C THR A 6 -9.60 -10.08 14.96
N PHE A 7 -8.37 -10.49 14.69
CA PHE A 7 -7.78 -11.70 15.26
C PHE A 7 -6.53 -11.32 16.06
N ALA A 8 -6.42 -11.84 17.29
CA ALA A 8 -5.19 -11.78 18.06
C ALA A 8 -4.39 -13.06 17.75
N VAL A 9 -3.27 -12.91 17.05
CA VAL A 9 -2.35 -14.02 16.76
C VAL A 9 -1.18 -13.93 17.73
N ARG A 10 -0.89 -15.03 18.43
CA ARG A 10 0.24 -15.13 19.36
C ARG A 10 1.12 -16.31 18.96
N PRO A 11 2.32 -16.08 18.40
CA PRO A 11 3.30 -17.13 18.17
C PRO A 11 3.58 -17.90 19.46
N LEU A 12 3.72 -19.22 19.37
CA LEU A 12 4.03 -20.07 20.53
C LEU A 12 5.53 -20.40 20.60
N CYS A 13 6.26 -20.16 19.52
CA CYS A 13 7.71 -20.30 19.43
C CYS A 13 8.30 -19.33 18.40
N ASP A 14 9.62 -19.17 18.42
CA ASP A 14 10.37 -18.30 17.50
C ASP A 14 10.14 -18.66 16.02
N ALA A 15 9.94 -19.95 15.71
CA ALA A 15 9.65 -20.39 14.35
C ALA A 15 8.28 -19.88 13.86
N ASP A 16 7.26 -19.90 14.72
CA ASP A 16 5.93 -19.37 14.38
C ASP A 16 5.98 -17.85 14.18
N GLU A 17 6.77 -17.15 14.99
CA GLU A 17 6.95 -15.70 14.89
C GLU A 17 7.60 -15.33 13.55
N GLN A 18 8.64 -16.07 13.15
CA GLN A 18 9.27 -15.88 11.85
C GLN A 18 8.31 -16.12 10.69
N VAL A 19 7.45 -17.14 10.76
CA VAL A 19 6.43 -17.41 9.74
C VAL A 19 5.41 -16.27 9.69
N LEU A 20 4.93 -15.81 10.84
CA LEU A 20 4.00 -14.68 10.91
C LEU A 20 4.60 -13.42 10.30
N GLN A 21 5.85 -13.09 10.65
CA GLN A 21 6.55 -11.93 10.10
C GLN A 21 6.68 -12.03 8.58
N GLN A 22 7.09 -13.19 8.05
CA GLN A 22 7.21 -13.39 6.60
C GLN A 22 5.89 -13.18 5.86
N VAL A 23 4.77 -13.63 6.44
CA VAL A 23 3.43 -13.43 5.85
C VAL A 23 3.03 -11.95 5.90
N LEU A 24 3.31 -11.25 7.00
CA LEU A 24 3.00 -9.82 7.13
C LEU A 24 3.85 -8.97 6.17
N ASP A 25 5.15 -9.24 6.10
CA ASP A 25 6.09 -8.57 5.20
C ASP A 25 5.69 -8.77 3.73
N ALA A 26 5.41 -10.02 3.34
CA ALA A 26 4.96 -10.33 1.99
C ALA A 26 3.62 -9.66 1.66
N SER A 27 2.72 -9.54 2.62
CA SER A 27 1.43 -8.85 2.43
C SER A 27 1.61 -7.34 2.23
N ALA A 28 2.47 -6.72 3.03
CA ALA A 28 2.80 -5.30 2.92
C ALA A 28 3.54 -4.99 1.61
N ALA A 29 4.53 -5.82 1.25
CA ALA A 29 5.28 -5.69 0.01
C ALA A 29 4.38 -5.85 -1.22
N LEU A 30 3.51 -6.86 -1.27
CA LEU A 30 2.54 -7.01 -2.36
C LEU A 30 1.62 -5.78 -2.47
N TRP A 31 1.08 -5.28 -1.37
CA TRP A 31 0.29 -4.04 -1.38
C TRP A 31 1.09 -2.87 -1.96
N ASN A 32 2.33 -2.68 -1.50
CA ASN A 32 3.18 -1.57 -1.86
C ASN A 32 3.58 -1.61 -3.34
N GLU A 33 3.92 -2.78 -3.88
CA GLU A 33 4.29 -2.95 -5.29
C GLU A 33 3.11 -2.70 -6.23
N ILE A 34 1.92 -3.24 -5.92
CA ILE A 34 0.70 -2.93 -6.68
C ILE A 34 0.46 -1.42 -6.64
N ASN A 35 0.55 -0.83 -5.45
CA ASN A 35 0.26 0.58 -5.28
C ASN A 35 1.25 1.48 -6.01
N TYR A 36 2.53 1.13 -5.99
CA TYR A 36 3.56 1.82 -6.77
C TYR A 36 3.27 1.75 -8.26
N GLN A 37 2.95 0.57 -8.80
CA GLN A 37 2.61 0.43 -10.23
C GLN A 37 1.42 1.29 -10.63
N ARG A 38 0.40 1.40 -9.77
CA ARG A 38 -0.78 2.22 -10.00
C ARG A 38 -0.50 3.71 -9.87
N LEU A 39 0.23 4.12 -8.84
CA LEU A 39 0.62 5.52 -8.62
C LEU A 39 1.46 6.05 -9.79
N MET A 40 2.42 5.26 -10.28
CA MET A 40 3.25 5.66 -11.42
C MET A 40 2.43 5.88 -12.69
N ARG A 41 1.36 5.10 -12.90
CA ARG A 41 0.42 5.28 -14.02
C ARG A 41 -0.53 6.46 -13.80
N TYR A 42 -0.90 6.72 -12.56
CA TYR A 42 -1.78 7.82 -12.18
C TYR A 42 -1.10 9.19 -12.30
N ASN A 43 0.21 9.28 -12.02
CA ASN A 43 0.98 10.53 -11.96
C ASN A 43 1.61 10.99 -13.30
N ASP A 44 1.27 10.39 -14.44
CA ASP A 44 1.76 10.84 -15.76
C ASP A 44 0.92 12.06 -16.22
N GLU A 45 1.23 13.24 -15.66
CA GLU A 45 0.41 14.46 -15.63
C GLU A 45 -0.01 15.07 -16.99
N ASP A 46 -1.13 15.81 -16.95
CA ASP A 46 -1.74 16.69 -17.97
C ASP A 46 -2.47 16.09 -19.17
N GLY A 47 -2.79 14.79 -19.15
CA GLY A 47 -3.63 14.20 -20.20
C GLY A 47 -3.74 12.69 -20.12
N PHE A 48 -4.26 12.19 -19.00
CA PHE A 48 -4.42 10.76 -18.67
C PHE A 48 -4.70 9.85 -19.88
N GLU A 49 -3.66 9.14 -20.35
CA GLU A 49 -3.75 8.05 -21.33
C GLU A 49 -3.32 6.69 -20.74
N GLY A 50 -3.20 6.57 -19.41
CA GLY A 50 -2.79 5.33 -18.74
C GLY A 50 -3.81 4.85 -17.70
N ASP A 51 -4.21 3.58 -17.75
CA ASP A 51 -5.19 3.02 -16.80
C ASP A 51 -4.49 2.44 -15.56
N VAL A 52 -4.85 2.88 -14.35
CA VAL A 52 -4.36 2.27 -13.09
C VAL A 52 -4.74 0.79 -12.98
N TRP A 53 -5.70 0.31 -13.78
CA TRP A 53 -6.08 -1.09 -13.83
C TRP A 53 -5.10 -1.96 -14.63
N ASP A 54 -4.19 -1.38 -15.44
CA ASP A 54 -3.15 -2.10 -16.19
C ASP A 54 -1.89 -2.43 -15.37
N ALA A 55 -1.97 -2.35 -14.03
CA ALA A 55 -0.94 -2.91 -13.16
C ALA A 55 -0.91 -4.43 -13.33
N ASP A 56 0.27 -5.03 -13.48
CA ASP A 56 0.41 -6.47 -13.71
C ASP A 56 0.23 -7.26 -12.40
N THR A 57 -1.01 -7.30 -11.92
CA THR A 57 -1.35 -8.00 -10.68
C THR A 57 -1.23 -9.51 -10.83
N GLY A 58 -1.21 -10.05 -12.05
CA GLY A 58 -1.03 -11.48 -12.32
C GLY A 58 0.42 -11.92 -12.08
N GLN A 59 1.39 -11.13 -12.57
CA GLN A 59 2.80 -11.34 -12.26
C GLN A 59 3.05 -11.21 -10.75
N LEU A 60 2.49 -10.19 -10.11
CA LEU A 60 2.62 -9.98 -8.67
C LEU A 60 1.98 -11.10 -7.85
N GLU A 61 0.79 -11.60 -8.21
CA GLU A 61 0.22 -12.79 -7.58
C GLU A 61 1.18 -13.98 -7.68
N GLY A 62 1.73 -14.22 -8.88
CA GLY A 62 2.69 -15.29 -9.15
C GLY A 62 3.94 -15.21 -8.27
N GLN A 63 4.46 -14.01 -8.04
CA GLN A 63 5.62 -13.75 -7.20
C GLN A 63 5.35 -14.01 -5.71
N TYR A 64 4.17 -13.62 -5.22
CA TYR A 64 3.87 -13.61 -3.78
C TYR A 64 3.10 -14.85 -3.29
N LYS A 65 2.44 -15.61 -4.17
CA LYS A 65 1.64 -16.79 -3.78
C LYS A 65 2.45 -17.90 -3.11
N GLY A 66 3.77 -17.95 -3.33
CA GLY A 66 4.65 -18.92 -2.67
C GLY A 66 4.75 -18.73 -1.16
N VAL A 67 4.61 -17.48 -0.68
CA VAL A 67 4.64 -17.14 0.76
C VAL A 67 3.22 -16.99 1.30
N LEU A 68 2.35 -16.28 0.58
CA LEU A 68 1.00 -15.92 1.07
C LEU A 68 -0.07 -16.99 0.83
N GLY A 69 0.18 -17.89 -0.14
CA GLY A 69 -0.88 -18.65 -0.79
C GLY A 69 -1.67 -17.79 -1.80
N ALA A 70 -2.24 -18.43 -2.82
CA ALA A 70 -2.92 -17.75 -3.92
C ALA A 70 -4.14 -16.94 -3.44
N SER A 71 -4.95 -17.48 -2.53
CA SER A 71 -6.15 -16.81 -2.03
C SER A 71 -5.82 -15.51 -1.28
N THR A 72 -4.81 -15.53 -0.42
CA THR A 72 -4.36 -14.35 0.33
C THR A 72 -3.79 -13.29 -0.61
N ALA A 73 -2.95 -13.69 -1.57
CA ALA A 73 -2.40 -12.76 -2.57
C ALA A 73 -3.53 -12.08 -3.37
N GLN A 74 -4.50 -12.86 -3.86
CA GLN A 74 -5.68 -12.35 -4.54
C GLN A 74 -6.52 -11.41 -3.67
N GLN A 75 -6.66 -11.71 -2.37
CA GLN A 75 -7.38 -10.84 -1.44
C GLN A 75 -6.67 -9.50 -1.23
N VAL A 76 -5.34 -9.48 -1.16
CA VAL A 76 -4.56 -8.23 -1.10
C VAL A 76 -4.78 -7.41 -2.37
N ILE A 77 -4.72 -8.04 -3.55
CA ILE A 77 -4.98 -7.40 -4.85
C ILE A 77 -6.40 -6.81 -4.91
N ALA A 78 -7.41 -7.58 -4.49
CA ALA A 78 -8.79 -7.14 -4.44
C ALA A 78 -8.97 -5.93 -3.52
N THR A 79 -8.39 -5.99 -2.31
CA THR A 79 -8.46 -4.90 -1.33
C THR A 79 -7.77 -3.63 -1.83
N ASN A 80 -6.62 -3.75 -2.50
CA ASN A 80 -5.97 -2.60 -3.12
C ASN A 80 -6.85 -2.00 -4.23
N SER A 81 -7.48 -2.84 -5.05
CA SER A 81 -8.43 -2.40 -6.09
C SER A 81 -9.65 -1.69 -5.52
N GLU A 82 -10.18 -2.15 -4.39
CA GLU A 82 -11.25 -1.45 -3.68
C GLU A 82 -10.81 -0.09 -3.14
N ALA A 83 -9.58 0.03 -2.64
CA ALA A 83 -9.03 1.30 -2.18
C ALA A 83 -8.93 2.33 -3.31
N TRP A 84 -8.45 1.92 -4.49
CA TRP A 84 -8.43 2.77 -5.68
C TRP A 84 -9.83 3.17 -6.15
N ARG A 85 -10.80 2.24 -6.18
CA ARG A 85 -12.20 2.58 -6.48
C ARG A 85 -12.79 3.55 -5.47
N ALA A 86 -12.44 3.41 -4.18
CA ALA A 86 -12.89 4.33 -3.15
C ALA A 86 -12.30 5.73 -3.34
N PHE A 87 -11.00 5.80 -3.63
CA PHE A 87 -10.33 7.06 -3.97
C PHE A 87 -11.01 7.79 -5.13
N PHE A 88 -11.27 7.11 -6.27
CA PHE A 88 -11.93 7.75 -7.40
C PHE A 88 -13.34 8.24 -7.07
N ARG A 89 -14.15 7.45 -6.34
CA ARG A 89 -15.47 7.93 -5.89
C ARG A 89 -15.39 9.19 -5.04
N THR A 90 -14.40 9.29 -4.15
CA THR A 90 -14.19 10.49 -3.34
C THR A 90 -13.69 11.66 -4.17
N LYS A 91 -12.84 11.41 -5.18
CA LYS A 91 -12.38 12.41 -6.15
C LYS A 91 -13.53 12.98 -6.98
N ASP A 92 -14.41 12.13 -7.48
CA ASP A 92 -15.59 12.55 -8.23
C ASP A 92 -16.50 13.44 -7.36
N GLN A 93 -16.69 13.05 -6.09
CA GLN A 93 -17.45 13.83 -5.11
C GLN A 93 -16.83 15.19 -4.78
N PHE A 94 -15.49 15.28 -4.75
CA PHE A 94 -14.77 16.53 -4.54
C PHE A 94 -14.91 17.50 -5.72
N HIS A 95 -15.03 16.98 -6.95
CA HIS A 95 -15.21 17.78 -8.16
C HIS A 95 -16.67 18.13 -8.47
N ASP A 96 -17.63 17.56 -7.74
CA ASP A 96 -19.05 17.88 -7.87
C ASP A 96 -19.35 19.23 -7.20
N PRO A 97 -19.70 20.29 -7.95
CA PRO A 97 -19.92 21.63 -7.40
C PRO A 97 -21.11 21.71 -6.44
N ASP A 98 -22.05 20.75 -6.52
CA ASP A 98 -23.23 20.70 -5.65
C ASP A 98 -22.97 19.89 -4.36
N ASN A 99 -21.80 19.26 -4.23
CA ASN A 99 -21.44 18.43 -3.09
C ASN A 99 -20.54 19.17 -2.10
N GLN A 100 -21.12 19.58 -0.96
CA GLN A 100 -20.39 20.26 0.13
C GLN A 100 -19.78 19.29 1.17
N GLN A 101 -19.90 17.97 0.99
CA GLN A 101 -19.46 17.00 2.00
C GLN A 101 -17.97 16.65 1.93
N VAL A 102 -17.35 16.80 0.75
CA VAL A 102 -15.93 16.49 0.54
C VAL A 102 -15.22 17.79 0.19
N THR A 103 -14.71 18.47 1.21
CA THR A 103 -14.00 19.76 1.06
C THR A 103 -12.49 19.60 0.96
N ASP A 104 -11.94 18.49 1.46
CA ASP A 104 -10.51 18.20 1.43
C ASP A 104 -10.15 17.47 0.14
N HIS A 105 -9.03 17.87 -0.47
CA HIS A 105 -8.53 17.23 -1.69
C HIS A 105 -8.16 15.76 -1.41
N PRO A 106 -8.78 14.78 -2.08
CA PRO A 106 -8.51 13.37 -1.81
C PRO A 106 -7.10 12.96 -2.28
N GLU A 107 -6.44 12.15 -1.47
CA GLU A 107 -5.14 11.56 -1.80
C GLU A 107 -5.32 10.11 -2.30
N PRO A 108 -4.48 9.65 -3.24
CA PRO A 108 -4.50 8.26 -3.68
C PRO A 108 -4.10 7.31 -2.54
N PRO A 109 -4.36 6.00 -2.67
CA PRO A 109 -4.02 5.04 -1.63
C PRO A 109 -2.53 5.10 -1.23
N GLY A 110 -2.25 5.03 0.07
CA GLY A 110 -0.89 5.09 0.62
C GLY A 110 -0.17 3.74 0.69
N PHE A 111 1.11 3.79 1.04
CA PHE A 111 1.94 2.61 1.30
C PHE A 111 1.71 2.07 2.72
N ARG A 112 1.87 0.75 2.90
CA ARG A 112 1.90 0.09 4.21
C ARG A 112 3.33 0.09 4.73
N SER A 113 3.52 0.65 5.92
CA SER A 113 4.80 0.56 6.64
C SER A 113 4.91 -0.77 7.37
N ASN A 114 6.15 -1.22 7.55
CA ASN A 114 6.52 -2.38 8.36
C ASN A 114 7.12 -1.99 9.71
N ASP A 115 7.02 -0.72 10.10
CA ASP A 115 7.66 -0.25 11.31
C ASP A 115 6.97 -0.86 12.54
N ASP A 116 7.77 -1.33 13.50
CA ASP A 116 7.37 -1.82 14.83
C ASP A 116 6.65 -0.75 15.70
N GLU A 117 6.20 0.35 15.10
CA GLU A 117 5.47 1.42 15.74
C GLU A 117 3.98 1.08 15.77
N ALA A 118 3.62 0.29 16.78
CA ALA A 118 2.24 0.18 17.24
C ALA A 118 1.76 1.55 17.75
N GLY A 119 1.18 2.37 16.87
CA GLY A 119 0.32 3.47 17.31
C GLY A 119 0.34 4.72 16.45
N SER A 120 -0.88 5.19 16.18
CA SER A 120 -1.24 6.56 15.81
C SER A 120 -1.18 6.91 14.33
N GLN A 121 -2.35 6.79 13.70
CA GLN A 121 -2.84 7.77 12.74
C GLN A 121 -2.38 9.19 13.15
N GLY A 122 -1.66 9.85 12.25
CA GLY A 122 -1.44 11.30 12.29
C GLY A 122 -0.13 11.74 12.94
N CYS A 123 0.95 11.76 12.16
CA CYS A 123 2.04 12.71 12.36
C CYS A 123 2.71 13.06 11.04
N ARG A 124 2.69 14.35 10.68
CA ARG A 124 3.40 14.95 9.54
C ARG A 124 4.92 14.73 9.69
N PRO A 125 5.69 14.56 8.60
CA PRO A 125 7.13 14.45 8.72
C PRO A 125 7.76 15.83 8.97
N LYS A 126 8.26 16.06 10.19
CA LYS A 126 9.37 17.00 10.43
C LYS A 126 10.66 16.26 10.09
N GLY A 127 11.34 16.73 9.05
CA GLY A 127 12.49 16.06 8.48
C GLY A 127 13.71 15.97 9.38
N ARG A 128 14.65 15.10 8.99
CA ARG A 128 16.10 15.36 8.91
C ARG A 128 16.78 14.12 8.34
N ILE A 129 17.07 14.13 7.04
CA ILE A 129 17.88 13.11 6.40
C ILE A 129 19.34 13.39 6.76
N HIS A 130 19.92 12.62 7.68
CA HIS A 130 21.37 12.59 7.85
C HIS A 130 21.97 11.63 6.82
N ARG A 131 22.47 12.18 5.69
CA ARG A 131 23.40 11.45 4.81
C ARG A 131 24.71 11.21 5.56
N ARG A 132 25.02 9.95 5.88
CA ARG A 132 26.39 9.52 6.17
C ARG A 132 27.21 9.66 4.88
N VAL A 133 28.16 10.58 4.88
CA VAL A 133 29.21 10.66 3.87
C VAL A 133 30.32 9.70 4.30
N GLY A 134 30.66 8.73 3.45
CA GLY A 134 31.72 7.78 3.75
C GLY A 134 32.13 6.98 2.53
N ARG A 135 33.05 7.53 1.72
CA ARG A 135 33.92 6.73 0.85
C ARG A 135 35.29 7.43 0.72
N PRO A 136 36.42 6.73 0.89
CA PRO A 136 37.75 7.33 0.80
C PRO A 136 38.25 7.42 -0.65
N LEU A 137 39.10 8.41 -0.90
CA LEU A 137 39.85 8.63 -2.15
C LEU A 137 40.92 7.55 -2.36
N PRO A 138 41.17 7.07 -3.59
CA PRO A 138 42.37 6.31 -3.90
C PRO A 138 43.59 7.24 -4.09
N THR A 139 44.75 6.75 -3.65
CA THR A 139 46.10 7.33 -3.78
C THR A 139 46.59 7.43 -5.21
#